data_AF-A0A7X1P7A4-F1
#
_entry.id   AF-A0A7X1P7A4-F1
#
_cell.length_a   1.000
_cell.length_b   1.000
_cell.length_c   1.000
_cell.angle_alpha   90.00
_cell.angle_beta   90.00
_cell.angle_gamma   90.00
#
_symmetry.space_group_name_H-M   'P 1'
#
loop_
_entity.id
_entity.type
_entity.pdbx_description
1 polymer ?
#
loop_
_entity_poly.entity_id
_entity_poly.type
_entity_poly.pdbx_seq_one_letter_code
_entity_poly.pdbx_strand_id
1 'polypeptide(L)'
;MGGSVFYHGKPYPAIYASCLRALDGCPPERVIAIGDSIEHDVLGASRARLACAFIAGGIHAEALVDRWGELPDVERWRAFSAQAVAKPDYVLPALVW
;
A
#
# COMPACT_ATOMS: atom_id res chain seq x y z
N MET A 1 34.53 -1.58 -8.54
CA MET A 1 33.13 -1.09 -8.60
C MET A 1 32.78 -0.55 -7.23
N GLY A 2 32.41 0.72 -7.12
CA GLY A 2 32.10 1.37 -5.86
C GLY A 2 31.44 2.72 -6.15
N GLY A 3 30.14 2.80 -5.92
CA GLY A 3 29.35 4.00 -6.07
C GLY A 3 28.13 3.92 -5.17
N SER A 4 27.70 5.05 -4.63
CA SER A 4 26.49 5.15 -3.80
C SER A 4 25.25 5.05 -4.68
N VAL A 5 24.37 4.10 -4.36
CA VAL A 5 23.08 3.93 -5.05
C VAL A 5 21.98 4.58 -4.20
N PHE A 6 21.24 5.50 -4.80
CA PHE A 6 20.05 6.11 -4.19
C PHE A 6 18.82 5.51 -4.85
N TYR A 7 17.96 4.87 -4.05
CA TYR A 7 16.71 4.32 -4.52
C TYR A 7 15.59 5.36 -4.40
N HIS A 8 14.88 5.57 -5.51
CA HIS A 8 13.74 6.47 -5.61
C HIS A 8 12.48 5.68 -5.95
N GLY A 9 11.34 6.09 -5.39
CA GLY A 9 10.05 5.40 -5.56
C GLY A 9 9.57 4.73 -4.26
N LYS A 10 8.50 3.96 -4.34
CA LYS A 10 7.98 3.19 -3.20
C LYS A 10 8.90 1.99 -2.94
N PRO A 11 9.15 1.57 -1.69
CA PRO A 11 8.62 2.08 -0.41
C PRO A 11 9.49 3.18 0.25
N TYR A 12 10.26 3.95 -0.52
CA TYR A 12 11.20 4.93 0.03
C TYR A 12 10.53 6.28 0.35
N PRO A 13 10.92 6.98 1.43
CA PRO A 13 10.22 8.18 1.90
C PRO A 13 10.14 9.35 0.91
N ALA A 14 11.10 9.44 -0.02
CA ALA A 14 11.22 10.58 -0.94
C ALA A 14 10.00 10.78 -1.84
N ILE A 15 9.34 9.71 -2.28
CA ILE A 15 8.14 9.82 -3.11
C ILE A 15 6.95 10.34 -2.28
N TYR A 16 6.74 9.80 -1.08
CA TYR A 16 5.65 10.23 -0.19
C TYR A 16 5.82 11.69 0.25
N ALA A 17 7.05 12.12 0.56
CA ALA A 17 7.32 13.52 0.87
C ALA A 17 7.00 14.45 -0.32
N SER A 18 7.23 13.99 -1.54
CA SER A 18 6.89 14.75 -2.75
C SER A 18 5.38 14.82 -2.96
N CYS A 19 4.65 13.71 -2.75
CA CYS A 19 3.19 13.69 -2.78
C CYS A 19 2.58 14.64 -1.73
N LEU A 20 3.06 14.59 -0.47
CA LEU A 20 2.55 15.45 0.59
C LEU A 20 2.78 16.94 0.31
N ARG A 21 3.93 17.31 -0.29
CA ARG A 21 4.16 18.70 -0.73
C ARG A 21 3.18 19.12 -1.84
N ALA A 22 2.83 18.21 -2.75
CA ALA A 22 1.88 18.50 -3.82
C ALA A 22 0.43 18.67 -3.32
N LEU A 23 0.11 18.17 -2.13
CA LEU A 23 -1.19 18.33 -1.48
C LEU A 23 -1.31 19.65 -0.68
N ASP A 24 -0.36 20.57 -0.83
CA ASP A 24 -0.37 21.97 -0.36
C ASP A 24 -0.92 22.17 1.06
N GLY A 25 -0.21 21.65 2.06
CA GLY A 25 -0.56 21.84 3.47
C GLY A 25 -1.69 20.93 3.98
N CYS A 26 -2.17 19.97 3.18
CA CYS A 26 -3.05 18.92 3.68
C CYS A 26 -2.35 18.16 4.83
N PRO A 27 -2.97 18.10 6.02
CA PRO A 27 -2.39 17.40 7.16
C PRO A 27 -2.30 15.89 6.87
N PRO A 28 -1.20 15.21 7.21
CA PRO A 28 -1.00 13.78 6.94
C PRO A 28 -2.16 12.88 7.40
N GLU A 29 -2.83 13.24 8.50
CA GLU A 29 -3.96 12.51 9.08
C GLU A 29 -5.21 12.52 8.19
N ARG A 30 -5.26 13.42 7.20
CA ARG A 30 -6.31 13.51 6.18
C ARG A 30 -5.90 12.92 4.84
N VAL A 31 -4.73 12.27 4.78
CA VAL A 31 -4.20 11.64 3.56
C VAL A 31 -4.24 10.12 3.73
N ILE A 32 -4.78 9.44 2.73
CA ILE A 32 -4.73 7.98 2.63
C ILE A 32 -3.98 7.57 1.37
N ALA A 33 -3.04 6.66 1.51
CA ALA A 33 -2.38 6.01 0.39
C ALA A 33 -3.23 4.81 -0.08
N ILE A 34 -3.46 4.71 -1.38
CA ILE A 34 -4.21 3.60 -1.98
C ILE A 34 -3.26 2.83 -2.89
N GLY A 35 -3.22 1.50 -2.76
CA GLY A 35 -2.36 0.66 -3.58
C GLY A 35 -2.62 -0.83 -3.35
N ASP A 36 -1.92 -1.67 -4.09
CA ASP A 36 -2.18 -3.11 -4.16
C ASP A 36 -0.94 -3.98 -3.88
N SER A 37 0.21 -3.36 -3.56
CA SER A 37 1.41 -4.07 -3.12
C SER A 37 1.71 -3.83 -1.64
N ILE A 38 1.91 -4.92 -0.90
CA ILE A 38 2.30 -4.84 0.52
C ILE A 38 3.71 -4.23 0.65
N GLU A 39 4.64 -4.67 -0.20
CA GLU A 39 6.07 -4.36 -0.14
C GLU A 39 6.38 -2.93 -0.58
N HIS A 40 5.52 -2.34 -1.41
CA HIS A 40 5.71 -1.01 -1.97
C HIS A 40 4.72 0.01 -1.38
N ASP A 41 3.42 -0.23 -1.53
CA ASP A 41 2.38 0.73 -1.14
C ASP A 41 2.19 0.76 0.37
N VAL A 42 1.82 -0.39 0.94
CA VAL A 42 1.50 -0.49 2.36
C VAL A 42 2.74 -0.18 3.21
N LEU A 43 3.88 -0.77 2.87
CA LEU A 43 5.14 -0.49 3.56
C LEU A 43 5.57 0.98 3.39
N GLY A 44 5.39 1.55 2.22
CA GLY A 44 5.72 2.95 1.96
C GLY A 44 4.84 3.92 2.77
N ALA A 45 3.53 3.69 2.78
CA ALA A 45 2.56 4.47 3.54
C ALA A 45 2.83 4.38 5.05
N SER A 46 3.10 3.17 5.55
CA SER A 46 3.48 2.93 6.94
C SER A 46 4.75 3.70 7.33
N ARG A 47 5.80 3.66 6.49
CA ARG A 47 7.04 4.43 6.71
C ARG A 47 6.82 5.94 6.65
N ALA A 48 5.87 6.39 5.84
CA ALA A 48 5.45 7.78 5.75
C ALA A 48 4.48 8.21 6.86
N ARG A 49 4.06 7.28 7.74
CA ARG A 49 3.03 7.48 8.78
C ARG A 49 1.70 7.98 8.22
N LEU A 50 1.29 7.40 7.09
CA LEU A 50 0.00 7.65 6.45
C LEU A 50 -0.90 6.43 6.58
N ALA A 51 -2.20 6.66 6.63
CA ALA A 51 -3.18 5.57 6.51
C ALA A 51 -3.06 4.92 5.12
N CYS A 52 -3.34 3.62 5.04
CA CYS A 52 -3.29 2.87 3.79
C CYS A 52 -4.54 2.02 3.56
N ALA A 53 -5.12 2.15 2.37
CA ALA A 53 -6.13 1.24 1.84
C ALA A 53 -5.49 0.31 0.78
N PHE A 54 -5.46 -0.97 1.10
CA PHE A 54 -4.95 -2.02 0.23
C PHE A 54 -6.05 -2.57 -0.68
N ILE A 55 -5.81 -2.65 -1.99
CA ILE A 55 -6.75 -3.18 -2.98
C ILE A 55 -6.49 -4.67 -3.21
N ALA A 56 -7.38 -5.51 -2.68
CA ALA A 56 -7.26 -6.97 -2.76
C ALA A 56 -7.37 -7.51 -4.20
N GLY A 57 -8.15 -6.85 -5.06
CA GLY A 57 -8.28 -7.19 -6.48
C GLY A 57 -7.13 -6.72 -7.38
N GLY A 58 -6.00 -6.26 -6.82
CA GLY A 58 -4.82 -5.85 -7.59
C GLY A 58 -3.80 -6.98 -7.82
N ILE A 59 -2.50 -6.68 -7.74
CA ILE A 59 -1.43 -7.65 -8.10
C ILE A 59 -1.46 -8.97 -7.32
N HIS A 60 -2.07 -9.01 -6.12
CA HIS A 60 -2.19 -10.21 -5.30
C HIS A 60 -3.55 -10.90 -5.41
N ALA A 61 -4.40 -10.52 -6.39
CA ALA A 61 -5.76 -11.02 -6.51
C ALA A 61 -5.85 -12.55 -6.54
N GLU A 62 -4.96 -13.22 -7.27
CA GLU A 62 -4.95 -14.69 -7.37
C GLU A 62 -4.84 -15.40 -6.01
N ALA A 63 -4.14 -14.79 -5.04
CA ALA A 63 -3.99 -15.34 -3.70
C ALA A 63 -5.12 -14.94 -2.75
N LEU A 64 -5.87 -13.88 -3.08
CA LEU A 64 -6.77 -13.22 -2.15
C LEU A 64 -8.25 -13.44 -2.48
N VAL A 65 -8.64 -13.42 -3.75
CA VAL A 65 -10.05 -13.36 -4.17
C VAL A 65 -10.33 -14.32 -5.31
N ASP A 66 -11.55 -14.88 -5.35
CA ASP A 66 -11.98 -15.73 -6.48
C ASP A 66 -12.47 -14.90 -7.67
N ARG A 67 -13.03 -13.72 -7.40
CA ARG A 67 -13.47 -12.77 -8.43
C ARG A 67 -13.03 -11.35 -8.07
N TRP A 68 -12.70 -10.59 -9.10
CA TRP A 68 -12.41 -9.17 -8.96
C TRP A 68 -13.63 -8.43 -8.39
N GLY A 69 -13.42 -7.50 -7.46
CA GLY A 69 -14.50 -6.79 -6.78
C GLY A 69 -15.03 -7.48 -5.52
N GLU A 70 -14.43 -8.60 -5.11
CA GLU A 70 -14.73 -9.25 -3.82
C GLU A 70 -13.67 -8.93 -2.76
N LEU A 71 -14.05 -9.07 -1.49
CA LEU A 71 -13.08 -9.07 -0.40
C LEU A 71 -12.52 -10.48 -0.22
N PRO A 72 -11.25 -10.61 0.22
CA PRO A 72 -10.72 -11.91 0.59
C PRO A 72 -11.51 -12.48 1.77
N ASP A 73 -11.71 -13.80 1.77
CA ASP A 73 -12.20 -14.46 2.98
C ASP A 73 -11.16 -14.37 4.11
N VAL A 74 -11.63 -14.63 5.33
CA VAL A 74 -10.82 -14.45 6.55
C VAL A 74 -9.59 -15.37 6.55
N GLU A 75 -9.67 -16.58 5.98
CA GLU A 75 -8.58 -17.54 5.98
C GLU A 75 -7.51 -17.17 4.96
N ARG A 76 -7.91 -16.80 3.73
CA ARG A 76 -6.99 -16.28 2.70
C ARG A 76 -6.30 -15.02 3.18
N TRP A 77 -7.04 -14.08 3.77
CA TRP A 77 -6.45 -12.87 4.32
C TRP A 77 -5.46 -13.19 5.45
N ARG A 78 -5.82 -14.07 6.38
CA ARG A 78 -4.92 -14.50 7.47
C ARG A 78 -3.66 -15.15 6.94
N ALA A 79 -3.79 -16.06 5.98
CA ALA A 79 -2.65 -16.75 5.38
C ALA A 79 -1.72 -15.78 4.65
N PHE A 80 -2.28 -14.88 3.83
CA PHE A 80 -1.53 -13.86 3.09
C PHE A 80 -0.83 -12.86 4.03
N SER A 81 -1.57 -12.33 5.02
CA SER A 81 -1.05 -11.29 5.91
C SER A 81 -0.09 -11.81 7.00
N ALA A 82 -0.02 -13.13 7.24
CA ALA A 82 0.86 -13.72 8.24
C ALA A 82 2.35 -13.44 8.00
N GLN A 83 2.75 -13.29 6.73
CA GLN A 83 4.14 -13.06 6.32
C GLN A 83 4.38 -11.65 5.76
N ALA A 84 3.37 -10.79 5.81
CA ALA A 84 3.43 -9.45 5.26
C ALA A 84 4.41 -8.56 6.03
N VAL A 85 5.27 -7.84 5.31
CA VAL A 85 6.26 -6.90 5.89
C VAL A 85 5.61 -5.61 6.44
N ALA A 86 4.35 -5.37 6.09
CA ALA A 86 3.55 -4.25 6.56
C ALA A 86 2.06 -4.64 6.58
N LYS A 87 1.26 -3.93 7.38
CA LYS A 87 -0.19 -4.13 7.48
C LYS A 87 -0.93 -2.88 7.01
N PRO A 88 -1.93 -3.00 6.13
CA PRO A 88 -2.77 -1.87 5.78
C PRO A 88 -3.80 -1.58 6.88
N ASP A 89 -4.31 -0.37 6.91
CA ASP A 89 -5.40 0.04 7.82
C ASP A 89 -6.75 -0.44 7.30
N TYR A 90 -6.91 -0.49 5.98
CA TYR A 90 -8.13 -0.92 5.30
C TYR A 90 -7.81 -1.88 4.16
N VAL A 91 -8.72 -2.82 3.92
CA VAL A 91 -8.71 -3.70 2.74
C VAL A 91 -9.96 -3.40 1.94
N LEU A 92 -9.80 -3.09 0.66
CA LEU A 92 -10.87 -2.81 -0.28
C LEU A 92 -10.87 -3.87 -1.39
N PRO A 93 -12.04 -4.25 -1.91
CA PRO A 93 -12.13 -5.25 -2.98
C PRO A 93 -11.56 -4.73 -4.30
N ALA A 94 -11.84 -3.47 -4.61
CA ALA A 94 -11.48 -2.79 -5.84
C ALA A 94 -11.49 -1.27 -5.62
N LEU A 95 -10.83 -0.53 -6.52
CA LEU A 95 -11.00 0.91 -6.67
C LEU A 95 -11.85 1.18 -7.91
N VAL A 96 -12.97 1.87 -7.74
CA VAL A 96 -13.90 2.24 -8.81
C VAL A 96 -14.15 3.75 -8.77
N TRP A 97 -14.22 4.40 -9.94
CA TRP A 97 -14.41 5.85 -10.08
C TRP A 97 -15.28 6.18 -11.29
#